data_AF-A0A1I1WVI2-F1
#
_entry.id   AF-A0A1I1WVI2-F1
#
_cell.length_a   1.000
_cell.length_b   1.000
_cell.length_c   1.000
_cell.angle_alpha   90.00
_cell.angle_beta   90.00
_cell.angle_gamma   90.00
#
_symmetry.space_group_name_H-M   'P 1'
#
loop_
_entity.id
_entity.type
_entity.pdbx_description
1 polymer ?
#
loop_
_entity_poly.entity_id
_entity_poly.type
_entity_poly.pdbx_seq_one_letter_code
_entity_poly.pdbx_strand_id
1 'polypeptide(L)'
;MIVLVLRRLLTGFLQQIAILIGLVLGTLLALPLGKTDFGAIRHADLVGFPTPFHFGAPEFQIAAIISMCVVMLVCMTESTADILALGKIVERPADEATIAAGIRADALGSALSPVFNGFMASAFAQNIGLVAITKVRSRFVVAAAGGILVLLGLCPVLASVIALVPQPVLGGAGLVLFGTVAASGVKTLTEADLTDSDNLLIVAAALGVGIIPVVSTGFYDRFDPHLRIVLDSGISTGCLVAVALNLAFHHTGRRTPAAAPPDAVVPDAVVPGPRTGPAAAVAESR
;
A
#
# COMPACT_ATOMS: atom_id res chain seq x y z
N MET A 1 2.32 -9.04 19.61
CA MET A 1 2.51 -10.51 19.68
C MET A 1 1.22 -11.29 19.45
N ILE A 2 0.14 -10.99 20.18
CA ILE A 2 -1.17 -11.66 19.99
C ILE A 2 -1.61 -11.68 18.51
N VAL A 3 -1.61 -10.51 17.85
CA VAL A 3 -1.95 -10.39 16.42
C VAL A 3 -1.09 -11.31 15.54
N LEU A 4 0.23 -11.36 15.75
CA LEU A 4 1.15 -12.18 14.95
C LEU A 4 0.91 -13.68 15.16
N VAL A 5 0.71 -14.10 16.41
CA VAL A 5 0.41 -15.50 16.75
C VAL A 5 -0.92 -15.92 16.13
N LEU A 6 -1.97 -15.09 16.26
CA LEU A 6 -3.25 -15.35 15.61
C LEU A 6 -3.09 -15.44 14.09
N ARG A 7 -2.35 -14.51 13.49
CA ARG A 7 -2.13 -14.50 12.03
C ARG A 7 -1.32 -15.70 11.54
N ARG A 8 -0.52 -16.34 12.40
CA ARG A 8 0.23 -17.57 12.10
C ARG A 8 -0.61 -18.83 12.28
N LEU A 9 -1.47 -18.87 13.29
CA LEU A 9 -2.25 -20.06 13.65
C LEU A 9 -3.60 -20.14 12.92
N LEU A 10 -4.21 -18.99 12.62
CA LEU A 10 -5.50 -18.92 11.95
C LEU A 10 -5.33 -19.01 10.42
N THR A 11 -6.31 -19.62 9.77
CA THR A 11 -6.34 -19.79 8.31
C THR A 11 -7.59 -19.19 7.69
N GLY A 12 -7.52 -18.88 6.40
CA GLY A 12 -8.62 -18.26 5.66
C GLY A 12 -9.07 -16.95 6.33
N PHE A 13 -10.39 -16.73 6.38
CA PHE A 13 -11.02 -15.51 6.88
C PHE A 13 -10.53 -15.04 8.26
N LEU A 14 -10.29 -15.97 9.18
CA LEU A 14 -9.85 -15.65 10.55
C LEU A 14 -8.46 -14.99 10.57
N GLN A 15 -7.63 -15.27 9.55
CA GLN A 15 -6.32 -14.63 9.39
C GLN A 15 -6.46 -13.16 8.98
N GLN A 16 -7.44 -12.79 8.15
CA GLN A 16 -7.67 -11.40 7.76
C GLN A 16 -8.22 -10.56 8.92
N ILE A 17 -9.09 -11.14 9.76
CA ILE A 17 -9.63 -10.45 10.95
C ILE A 17 -8.73 -10.60 12.20
N ALA A 18 -7.52 -11.17 12.07
CA ALA A 18 -6.61 -11.38 13.19
C ALA A 18 -6.22 -10.09 13.93
N ILE A 19 -6.17 -8.96 13.21
CA ILE A 19 -5.94 -7.64 13.81
C ILE A 19 -7.12 -7.28 14.72
N LEU A 20 -8.35 -7.41 14.23
CA LEU A 20 -9.57 -7.14 15.01
C LEU A 20 -9.66 -8.04 16.24
N ILE A 21 -9.43 -9.35 16.08
CA ILE A 21 -9.39 -10.29 17.21
C ILE A 21 -8.29 -9.91 18.20
N GLY A 22 -7.12 -9.50 17.70
CA GLY A 22 -6.01 -9.04 18.54
C GLY A 22 -6.33 -7.76 19.32
N LEU A 23 -7.08 -6.82 18.73
CA LEU A 23 -7.59 -5.64 19.46
C LEU A 23 -8.54 -6.06 20.57
N VAL A 24 -9.49 -6.96 20.27
CA VAL A 24 -10.47 -7.44 21.26
C VAL A 24 -9.75 -8.14 22.41
N LEU A 25 -8.92 -9.14 22.12
CA LEU A 25 -8.16 -9.86 23.16
C LEU A 25 -7.20 -8.96 23.92
N GLY A 26 -6.51 -8.05 23.23
CA GLY A 26 -5.61 -7.08 23.86
C GLY A 26 -6.35 -6.14 24.81
N THR A 27 -7.56 -5.70 24.43
CA THR A 27 -8.43 -4.87 25.28
C THR A 27 -8.96 -5.65 26.46
N LEU A 28 -9.41 -6.89 26.26
CA LEU A 28 -9.88 -7.78 27.35
C LEU A 28 -8.79 -8.04 28.38
N LEU A 29 -7.54 -8.21 27.96
CA LEU A 29 -6.40 -8.35 28.86
C LEU A 29 -6.04 -7.05 29.60
N ALA A 30 -6.41 -5.90 29.06
CA ALA A 30 -6.21 -4.60 29.69
C ALA A 30 -7.30 -4.22 30.71
N LEU A 31 -8.46 -4.91 30.69
CA LEU A 31 -9.53 -4.73 31.67
C LEU A 31 -9.08 -4.93 33.13
N PRO A 32 -8.44 -6.05 33.51
CA PRO A 32 -7.98 -6.25 34.90
C PRO A 32 -6.87 -5.27 35.31
N LEU A 33 -6.21 -4.63 34.34
CA LEU A 33 -5.17 -3.62 34.58
C LEU A 33 -5.75 -2.21 34.81
N GLY A 34 -7.09 -2.05 34.78
CA GLY A 34 -7.77 -0.78 35.02
C GLY A 34 -7.50 0.29 33.96
N LYS A 35 -7.03 -0.09 32.76
CA LYS A 35 -6.64 0.84 31.69
C LYS A 35 -7.75 1.18 30.70
N THR A 36 -9.00 0.81 31.00
CA THR A 36 -10.18 1.07 30.17
C THR A 36 -11.19 1.91 30.93
N ASP A 37 -11.60 3.03 30.34
CA ASP A 37 -12.66 3.88 30.88
C ASP A 37 -13.99 3.59 30.16
N PHE A 38 -14.97 3.07 30.90
CA PHE A 38 -16.30 2.77 30.40
C PHE A 38 -17.27 3.96 30.45
N GLY A 39 -16.85 5.09 31.04
CA GLY A 39 -17.67 6.30 31.16
C GLY A 39 -18.16 6.82 29.81
N ALA A 40 -17.31 6.76 28.79
CA ALA A 40 -17.62 7.21 27.44
C ALA A 40 -18.80 6.45 26.79
N ILE A 41 -19.00 5.17 27.11
CA ILE A 41 -20.09 4.36 26.53
C ILE A 41 -21.45 4.73 27.13
N ARG A 42 -21.50 5.08 28.42
CA ARG A 42 -22.77 5.31 29.13
C ARG A 42 -23.57 6.50 28.62
N HIS A 43 -22.90 7.44 27.96
CA HIS A 43 -23.49 8.68 27.46
C HIS A 43 -23.52 8.74 25.92
N ALA A 44 -23.13 7.67 25.23
CA ALA A 44 -23.07 7.65 23.78
C ALA A 44 -24.45 7.34 23.17
N ASP A 45 -24.87 8.17 22.23
CA ASP A 45 -26.11 7.97 21.50
C ASP A 45 -26.02 6.77 20.54
N LEU A 46 -27.12 6.04 20.40
CA LEU A 46 -27.21 4.90 19.48
C LEU A 46 -27.19 5.32 18.01
N VAL A 47 -27.66 6.53 17.70
CA VAL A 47 -27.65 7.09 16.34
C VAL A 47 -27.16 8.52 16.43
N GLY A 48 -26.16 8.86 15.64
CA GLY A 48 -25.60 10.19 15.56
C GLY A 48 -25.02 10.46 14.19
N PHE A 49 -25.34 11.62 13.63
CA PHE A 49 -24.82 12.03 12.34
C PHE A 49 -23.50 12.79 12.54
N PRO A 50 -22.42 12.45 11.81
CA PRO A 50 -21.16 13.20 11.91
C PRO A 50 -21.41 14.65 11.48
N THR A 51 -21.11 15.60 12.36
CA THR A 51 -21.26 17.03 12.05
C THR A 51 -20.30 17.39 10.93
N PRO A 52 -20.79 17.92 9.79
CA PRO A 52 -19.89 18.35 8.73
C PRO A 52 -18.96 19.45 9.24
N PHE A 53 -17.69 19.39 8.88
CA PHE A 53 -16.69 20.40 9.27
C PHE A 53 -16.55 20.56 10.80
N HIS A 54 -16.60 19.48 11.56
CA HIS A 54 -16.43 19.48 13.02
C HIS A 54 -15.12 20.14 13.46
N PHE A 55 -14.05 19.96 12.68
CA PHE A 55 -12.73 20.56 12.93
C PHE A 55 -12.58 22.00 12.44
N GLY A 56 -13.63 22.60 11.87
CA GLY A 56 -13.61 23.96 11.33
C GLY A 56 -13.80 24.02 9.81
N ALA A 57 -13.94 25.25 9.30
CA ALA A 57 -14.11 25.49 7.88
C ALA A 57 -12.81 25.15 7.09
N PRO A 58 -12.92 24.80 5.79
CA PRO A 58 -11.75 24.52 4.97
C PRO A 58 -10.78 25.71 4.91
N GLU A 59 -9.53 25.49 5.31
CA GLU A 59 -8.45 26.45 5.15
C GLU A 59 -7.59 26.12 3.93
N PHE A 60 -7.30 27.13 3.12
CA PHE A 60 -6.52 26.97 1.89
C PHE A 60 -5.08 27.42 2.12
N GLN A 61 -4.23 26.46 2.46
CA GLN A 61 -2.79 26.67 2.63
C GLN A 61 -2.03 26.10 1.43
N ILE A 62 -1.47 26.96 0.58
CA ILE A 62 -0.85 26.56 -0.71
C ILE A 62 0.21 25.47 -0.53
N ALA A 63 1.08 25.59 0.47
CA ALA A 63 2.13 24.60 0.73
C ALA A 63 1.56 23.22 1.11
N ALA A 64 0.52 23.18 1.96
CA ALA A 64 -0.16 21.94 2.31
C ALA A 64 -0.89 21.32 1.12
N ILE A 65 -1.50 22.16 0.27
CA ILE A 65 -2.14 21.73 -0.99
C ILE A 65 -1.10 21.06 -1.90
N ILE A 66 0.06 21.68 -2.11
CA ILE A 66 1.14 21.10 -2.94
C ILE A 66 1.60 19.76 -2.36
N SER A 67 1.86 19.69 -1.06
CA SER A 67 2.25 18.43 -0.41
C SER A 67 1.17 17.35 -0.59
N MET A 68 -0.11 17.69 -0.42
CA MET A 68 -1.21 16.76 -0.62
C MET A 68 -1.38 16.34 -2.08
N CYS A 69 -1.13 17.20 -3.05
CA CYS A 69 -1.10 16.82 -4.46
C CYS A 69 -0.05 15.73 -4.74
N VAL A 70 1.15 15.86 -4.16
CA VAL A 70 2.20 14.83 -4.29
C VAL A 70 1.72 13.50 -3.68
N VAL A 71 1.18 13.53 -2.47
CA VAL A 71 0.63 12.33 -1.81
C VAL A 71 -0.50 11.71 -2.64
N MET A 72 -1.38 12.53 -3.22
CA MET A 72 -2.48 12.06 -4.05
C MET A 72 -1.99 11.40 -5.35
N LEU A 73 -0.93 11.91 -5.99
CA LEU A 73 -0.33 11.26 -7.16
C LEU A 73 0.24 9.87 -6.81
N VAL A 74 0.87 9.74 -5.65
CA VAL A 74 1.37 8.44 -5.15
C VAL A 74 0.19 7.48 -4.94
N CYS A 75 -0.85 7.91 -4.23
CA CYS A 75 -2.04 7.08 -4.00
C CYS A 75 -2.76 6.72 -5.31
N MET A 76 -2.85 7.63 -6.29
CA MET A 76 -3.43 7.31 -7.60
C MET A 76 -2.60 6.26 -8.35
N THR A 77 -1.28 6.29 -8.22
CA THR A 77 -0.38 5.29 -8.82
C THR A 77 -0.58 3.93 -8.16
N GLU A 78 -0.67 3.89 -6.83
CA GLU A 78 -0.99 2.70 -6.05
C GLU A 78 -2.37 2.11 -6.41
N SER A 79 -3.42 2.95 -6.39
CA SER A 79 -4.78 2.59 -6.82
C SER A 79 -4.80 2.03 -8.25
N THR A 80 -3.97 2.57 -9.16
CA THR A 80 -3.87 2.06 -10.53
C THR A 80 -3.31 0.65 -10.56
N ALA A 81 -2.21 0.40 -9.83
CA ALA A 81 -1.60 -0.92 -9.72
C ALA A 81 -2.58 -1.94 -9.10
N ASP A 82 -3.34 -1.52 -8.09
CA ASP A 82 -4.37 -2.29 -7.42
C ASP A 82 -5.53 -2.67 -8.37
N ILE A 83 -6.03 -1.71 -9.15
CA ILE A 83 -7.08 -1.96 -10.16
C ILE A 83 -6.59 -2.96 -11.22
N LEU A 84 -5.34 -2.82 -11.69
CA LEU A 84 -4.73 -3.74 -12.65
C LEU A 84 -4.56 -5.15 -12.06
N ALA A 85 -4.08 -5.25 -10.82
CA ALA A 85 -3.92 -6.51 -10.11
C ALA A 85 -5.27 -7.21 -9.87
N LEU A 86 -6.29 -6.45 -9.44
CA LEU A 86 -7.64 -6.97 -9.26
C LEU A 86 -8.22 -7.44 -10.60
N GLY A 87 -8.02 -6.70 -11.69
CA GLY A 87 -8.43 -7.08 -13.05
C GLY A 87 -7.90 -8.44 -13.47
N LYS A 88 -6.64 -8.75 -13.14
CA LYS A 88 -6.03 -10.07 -13.38
C LYS A 88 -6.69 -11.16 -12.53
N ILE A 89 -6.98 -10.89 -11.25
CA ILE A 89 -7.59 -11.85 -10.31
C ILE A 89 -9.04 -12.19 -10.68
N VAL A 90 -9.79 -11.20 -11.15
CA VAL A 90 -11.19 -11.38 -11.56
C VAL A 90 -11.34 -11.83 -13.02
N GLU A 91 -10.23 -12.06 -13.72
CA GLU A 91 -10.17 -12.45 -15.14
C GLU A 91 -10.90 -11.44 -16.06
N ARG A 92 -10.85 -10.16 -15.70
CA ARG A 92 -11.40 -9.06 -16.49
C ARG A 92 -10.40 -7.92 -16.50
N PRO A 93 -9.58 -7.79 -17.55
CA PRO A 93 -8.57 -6.73 -17.66
C PRO A 93 -9.19 -5.36 -17.42
N ALA A 94 -8.52 -4.53 -16.62
CA ALA A 94 -8.93 -3.15 -16.42
C ALA A 94 -8.46 -2.33 -17.64
N ASP A 95 -9.42 -1.88 -18.44
CA ASP A 95 -9.16 -0.94 -19.52
C ASP A 95 -9.00 0.48 -18.98
N GLU A 96 -8.57 1.39 -19.85
CA GLU A 96 -8.36 2.81 -19.51
C GLU A 96 -9.63 3.45 -18.92
N ALA A 97 -10.80 3.10 -19.46
CA ALA A 97 -12.08 3.58 -18.96
C ALA A 97 -12.36 3.11 -17.52
N THR A 98 -12.06 1.86 -17.20
CA THR A 98 -12.21 1.30 -15.85
C THR A 98 -11.23 1.95 -14.87
N ILE A 99 -9.97 2.13 -15.27
CA ILE A 99 -8.96 2.80 -14.44
C ILE A 99 -9.39 4.24 -14.15
N ALA A 100 -9.78 4.99 -15.19
CA ALA A 100 -10.23 6.37 -15.03
C ALA A 100 -11.50 6.47 -14.14
N ALA A 101 -12.44 5.53 -14.27
CA ALA A 101 -13.62 5.47 -13.41
C ALA A 101 -13.27 5.14 -11.96
N GLY A 102 -12.35 4.20 -11.73
CA GLY A 102 -11.87 3.83 -10.40
C GLY A 102 -11.17 4.98 -9.70
N ILE A 103 -10.25 5.66 -10.38
CA ILE A 103 -9.54 6.82 -9.86
C ILE A 103 -10.50 7.99 -9.57
N ARG A 104 -11.51 8.23 -10.42
CA ARG A 104 -12.54 9.26 -10.14
C ARG A 104 -13.34 8.94 -8.89
N ALA A 105 -13.67 7.67 -8.65
CA ALA A 105 -14.36 7.25 -7.44
C ALA A 105 -13.47 7.41 -6.19
N ASP A 106 -12.19 7.06 -6.30
CA ASP A 106 -11.18 7.22 -5.24
C ASP A 106 -11.01 8.70 -4.85
N ALA A 107 -10.81 9.57 -5.84
CA ALA A 107 -10.68 11.00 -5.67
C ALA A 107 -11.95 11.64 -5.09
N LEU A 108 -13.14 11.21 -5.53
CA LEU A 108 -14.41 11.68 -4.98
C LEU A 108 -14.57 11.30 -3.52
N GLY A 109 -14.27 10.04 -3.16
CA GLY A 109 -14.29 9.58 -1.77
C GLY A 109 -13.31 10.37 -0.90
N SER A 110 -12.11 10.60 -1.41
CA SER A 110 -11.07 11.42 -0.77
C SER A 110 -11.48 12.89 -0.60
N ALA A 111 -12.21 13.47 -1.55
CA ALA A 111 -12.70 14.85 -1.45
C ALA A 111 -13.86 14.99 -0.45
N LEU A 112 -14.72 13.96 -0.34
CA LEU A 112 -15.87 13.96 0.57
C LEU A 112 -15.51 13.59 2.00
N SER A 113 -14.48 12.76 2.21
CA SER A 113 -14.11 12.26 3.54
C SER A 113 -13.81 13.39 4.56
N PRO A 114 -13.01 14.43 4.24
CA PRO A 114 -12.76 15.56 5.15
C PRO A 114 -14.00 16.35 5.53
N VAL A 115 -15.02 16.41 4.68
CA VAL A 115 -16.30 17.08 5.01
C VAL A 115 -16.93 16.41 6.24
N PHE A 116 -16.80 15.09 6.37
CA PHE A 116 -17.27 14.31 7.51
C PHE A 116 -16.15 13.96 8.50
N ASN A 117 -15.11 14.80 8.57
CA ASN A 117 -14.01 14.70 9.54
C ASN A 117 -13.09 13.49 9.36
N GLY A 118 -13.15 12.84 8.21
CA GLY A 118 -12.24 11.78 7.82
C GLY A 118 -10.96 12.30 7.17
N PHE A 119 -10.02 11.39 6.96
CA PHE A 119 -8.81 11.66 6.20
C PHE A 119 -8.98 11.23 4.74
N MET A 120 -8.05 11.62 3.87
CA MET A 120 -7.97 11.10 2.52
C MET A 120 -8.05 9.56 2.54
N ALA A 121 -8.91 8.99 1.70
CA ALA A 121 -9.18 7.56 1.67
C ALA A 121 -8.74 6.99 0.33
N SER A 122 -8.07 5.84 0.35
CA SER A 122 -7.65 5.16 -0.88
C SER A 122 -8.06 3.69 -0.90
N ALA A 123 -7.93 3.06 -2.06
CA ALA A 123 -8.20 1.64 -2.23
C ALA A 123 -7.34 0.80 -1.29
N PHE A 124 -7.95 -0.21 -0.65
CA PHE A 124 -7.26 -1.05 0.31
C PHE A 124 -6.75 -2.32 -0.37
N ALA A 125 -5.47 -2.35 -0.75
CA ALA A 125 -4.82 -3.46 -1.45
C ALA A 125 -5.03 -4.83 -0.77
N GLN A 126 -5.17 -4.86 0.56
CA GLN A 126 -5.42 -6.10 1.32
C GLN A 126 -6.73 -6.78 0.94
N ASN A 127 -7.73 -6.04 0.47
CA ASN A 127 -9.01 -6.59 0.01
C ASN A 127 -8.85 -7.39 -1.29
N ILE A 128 -7.87 -7.04 -2.14
CA ILE A 128 -7.57 -7.76 -3.38
C ILE A 128 -7.09 -9.18 -3.07
N GLY A 129 -6.19 -9.32 -2.09
CA GLY A 129 -5.73 -10.62 -1.61
C GLY A 129 -6.87 -11.49 -1.07
N LEU A 130 -7.84 -10.88 -0.37
CA LEU A 130 -9.02 -11.60 0.10
C LEU A 130 -9.89 -12.11 -1.06
N VAL A 131 -10.08 -11.32 -2.12
CA VAL A 131 -10.83 -11.75 -3.32
C VAL A 131 -10.13 -12.93 -4.00
N ALA A 132 -8.80 -12.92 -4.09
CA ALA A 132 -8.04 -14.01 -4.68
C ALA A 132 -8.21 -15.34 -3.92
N ILE A 133 -8.28 -15.28 -2.59
CA ILE A 133 -8.44 -16.47 -1.72
C ILE A 133 -9.89 -16.95 -1.69
N THR A 134 -10.84 -16.03 -1.48
CA THR A 134 -12.26 -16.36 -1.31
C THR A 134 -12.96 -16.70 -2.63
N LYS A 135 -12.40 -16.24 -3.76
CA LYS A 135 -12.99 -16.32 -5.11
C LYS A 135 -14.35 -15.63 -5.22
N VAL A 136 -14.74 -14.80 -4.24
CA VAL A 136 -15.97 -14.02 -4.28
C VAL A 136 -15.72 -12.71 -5.02
N ARG A 137 -16.05 -12.68 -6.32
CA ARG A 137 -15.80 -11.54 -7.23
C ARG A 137 -16.98 -10.55 -7.31
N SER A 138 -18.02 -10.74 -6.50
CA SER A 138 -19.26 -9.95 -6.60
C SER A 138 -19.09 -8.52 -6.06
N ARG A 139 -19.37 -7.52 -6.91
CA ARG A 139 -19.37 -6.10 -6.53
C ARG A 139 -20.37 -5.77 -5.41
N PHE A 140 -21.44 -6.56 -5.29
CA PHE A 140 -22.48 -6.36 -4.28
C PHE A 140 -21.98 -6.64 -2.86
N VAL A 141 -20.97 -7.51 -2.71
CA VAL A 141 -20.35 -7.77 -1.41
C VAL A 141 -19.62 -6.53 -0.92
N VAL A 142 -18.88 -5.86 -1.81
CA VAL A 142 -18.17 -4.61 -1.50
C VAL A 142 -19.18 -3.48 -1.23
N ALA A 143 -20.25 -3.38 -2.01
CA ALA A 143 -21.31 -2.39 -1.78
C ALA A 143 -22.03 -2.60 -0.44
N ALA A 144 -22.35 -3.85 -0.08
CA ALA A 144 -22.95 -4.19 1.21
C ALA A 144 -22.00 -3.88 2.37
N ALA A 145 -20.70 -4.19 2.24
CA ALA A 145 -19.70 -3.83 3.24
C ALA A 145 -19.61 -2.31 3.43
N GLY A 146 -19.61 -1.53 2.34
CA GLY A 146 -19.67 -0.07 2.40
C GLY A 146 -20.93 0.44 3.11
N GLY A 147 -22.10 -0.13 2.81
CA GLY A 147 -23.34 0.18 3.50
C GLY A 147 -23.29 -0.13 5.00
N ILE A 148 -22.71 -1.27 5.38
CA ILE A 148 -22.49 -1.62 6.79
C ILE A 148 -21.56 -0.58 7.45
N LEU A 149 -20.46 -0.19 6.81
CA LEU A 149 -19.54 0.81 7.35
C LEU A 149 -20.22 2.18 7.53
N VAL A 150 -21.10 2.58 6.61
CA VAL A 150 -21.91 3.80 6.76
C VAL A 150 -22.83 3.69 7.98
N LEU A 151 -23.53 2.57 8.14
CA LEU A 151 -24.41 2.36 9.30
C LEU A 151 -23.63 2.35 10.63
N LEU A 152 -22.45 1.71 10.65
CA LEU A 152 -21.59 1.72 11.83
C LEU A 152 -21.03 3.11 12.13
N GLY A 153 -20.71 3.89 11.10
CA GLY A 153 -20.28 5.29 11.24
C GLY A 153 -21.36 6.23 11.80
N LEU A 154 -22.64 5.88 11.60
CA LEU A 154 -23.79 6.59 12.17
C LEU A 154 -24.11 6.17 13.61
N CYS A 155 -23.30 5.30 14.21
CA CYS A 155 -23.50 4.80 15.57
C CYS A 155 -22.37 5.25 16.52
N PRO A 156 -22.53 6.40 17.23
CA PRO A 156 -21.53 6.93 18.16
C PRO A 156 -21.12 5.96 19.28
N VAL A 157 -22.00 5.03 19.67
CA VAL A 157 -21.67 3.95 20.62
C VAL A 157 -20.50 3.11 20.11
N LEU A 158 -20.44 2.78 18.81
CA LEU A 158 -19.31 2.03 18.25
C LEU A 158 -18.00 2.83 18.32
N ALA A 159 -18.04 4.13 18.02
CA ALA A 159 -16.88 5.00 18.18
C ALA A 159 -16.40 5.04 19.64
N SER A 160 -17.33 5.07 20.59
CA SER A 160 -17.04 5.03 22.03
C SER A 160 -16.44 3.69 22.45
N VAL A 161 -16.91 2.57 21.91
CA VAL A 161 -16.30 1.24 22.13
C VAL A 161 -14.88 1.17 21.57
N ILE A 162 -14.62 1.77 20.41
CA ILE A 162 -13.26 1.85 19.86
C ILE A 162 -12.36 2.72 20.74
N ALA A 163 -12.89 3.80 21.34
CA ALA A 163 -12.15 4.65 22.26
C ALA A 163 -11.73 3.94 23.57
N LEU A 164 -12.36 2.80 23.93
CA LEU A 164 -11.91 1.97 25.06
C LEU A 164 -10.60 1.24 24.79
N VAL A 165 -10.21 1.07 23.51
CA VAL A 165 -9.01 0.31 23.16
C VAL A 165 -7.78 1.08 23.68
N PRO A 166 -7.00 0.51 24.61
CA PRO A 166 -5.88 1.22 25.20
C PRO A 166 -4.79 1.54 24.17
N GLN A 167 -4.11 2.67 24.34
CA GLN A 167 -3.00 3.11 23.50
C GLN A 167 -1.94 2.02 23.24
N PRO A 168 -1.51 1.19 24.23
CA PRO A 168 -0.56 0.10 23.96
C PRO A 168 -1.09 -0.98 23.01
N VAL A 169 -2.41 -1.25 23.04
CA VAL A 169 -3.06 -2.23 22.14
C VAL A 169 -3.15 -1.65 20.73
N LEU A 170 -3.56 -0.37 20.61
CA LEU A 170 -3.57 0.36 19.34
C LEU A 170 -2.17 0.43 18.73
N GLY A 171 -1.14 0.72 19.52
CA GLY A 171 0.25 0.74 19.05
C GLY A 171 0.71 -0.62 18.54
N GLY A 172 0.33 -1.72 19.23
CA GLY A 172 0.63 -3.08 18.78
C GLY A 172 -0.07 -3.46 17.46
N ALA A 173 -1.32 -3.03 17.27
CA ALA A 173 -2.04 -3.21 16.02
C ALA A 173 -1.46 -2.32 14.90
N GLY A 174 -1.14 -1.07 15.21
CA GLY A 174 -0.51 -0.11 14.31
C GLY A 174 0.83 -0.62 13.79
N LEU A 175 1.66 -1.21 14.65
CA LEU A 175 2.93 -1.82 14.23
C LEU A 175 2.74 -2.90 13.15
N VAL A 176 1.69 -3.73 13.27
CA VAL A 176 1.40 -4.77 12.28
C VAL A 176 0.86 -4.16 10.98
N LEU A 177 -0.02 -3.17 11.07
CA LEU A 177 -0.59 -2.47 9.92
C LEU A 177 0.52 -1.73 9.14
N PHE A 178 1.22 -0.81 9.79
CA PHE A 178 2.29 -0.03 9.17
C PHE A 178 3.48 -0.90 8.74
N GLY A 179 3.81 -1.94 9.51
CA GLY A 179 4.84 -2.91 9.12
C GLY A 179 4.48 -3.69 7.85
N THR A 180 3.20 -4.03 7.66
CA THR A 180 2.73 -4.68 6.43
C THR A 180 2.78 -3.71 5.23
N VAL A 181 2.42 -2.44 5.44
CA VAL A 181 2.54 -1.39 4.41
C VAL A 181 4.01 -1.20 4.00
N ALA A 182 4.93 -1.08 4.96
CA ALA A 182 6.36 -0.98 4.68
C ALA A 182 6.89 -2.19 3.90
N ALA A 183 6.51 -3.41 4.29
CA ALA A 183 6.88 -4.64 3.58
C ALA A 183 6.33 -4.68 2.14
N SER A 184 5.10 -4.19 1.94
CA SER A 184 4.52 -4.07 0.59
C SER A 184 5.31 -3.08 -0.26
N GLY A 185 5.70 -1.92 0.29
CA GLY A 185 6.55 -0.95 -0.38
C GLY A 185 7.89 -1.55 -0.82
N VAL A 186 8.57 -2.31 0.06
CA VAL A 186 9.82 -3.02 -0.29
C VAL A 186 9.59 -4.00 -1.44
N LYS A 187 8.49 -4.76 -1.43
CA LYS A 187 8.15 -5.67 -2.53
C LYS A 187 7.98 -4.92 -3.85
N THR A 188 7.27 -3.79 -3.86
CA THR A 188 7.14 -2.95 -5.06
C THR A 188 8.49 -2.41 -5.53
N LEU A 189 9.38 -1.99 -4.61
CA LEU A 189 10.73 -1.56 -4.95
C LEU A 189 11.55 -2.63 -5.67
N THR A 190 11.38 -3.91 -5.32
CA THR A 190 12.11 -5.00 -5.98
C THR A 190 11.71 -5.22 -7.44
N GLU A 191 10.60 -4.64 -7.89
CA GLU A 191 10.18 -4.70 -9.30
C GLU A 191 10.96 -3.71 -10.18
N ALA A 192 11.65 -2.73 -9.59
CA ALA A 192 12.36 -1.66 -10.31
C ALA A 192 13.79 -2.01 -10.77
N ASP A 193 14.15 -3.29 -10.86
CA ASP A 193 15.51 -3.80 -11.14
C ASP A 193 16.62 -3.04 -10.39
N LEU A 194 16.82 -3.41 -9.13
CA LEU A 194 17.83 -2.82 -8.25
C LEU A 194 19.26 -3.30 -8.55
N THR A 195 19.48 -4.11 -9.60
CA THR A 195 20.83 -4.47 -10.07
C THR A 195 21.45 -3.35 -10.90
N ASP A 196 20.60 -2.51 -11.51
CA ASP A 196 21.02 -1.27 -12.14
C ASP A 196 21.46 -0.25 -11.09
N SER A 197 22.67 0.29 -11.27
CA SER A 197 23.29 1.21 -10.31
C SER A 197 22.56 2.55 -10.21
N ASP A 198 21.94 3.02 -11.29
CA ASP A 198 21.19 4.27 -11.32
C ASP A 198 19.87 4.10 -10.57
N ASN A 199 19.15 2.99 -10.81
CA ASN A 199 17.93 2.66 -10.06
C ASN A 199 18.20 2.52 -8.55
N LEU A 200 19.27 1.82 -8.19
CA LEU A 200 19.66 1.64 -6.79
C LEU A 200 20.00 2.98 -6.12
N LEU A 201 20.70 3.89 -6.82
CA LEU A 201 21.03 5.21 -6.31
C LEU A 201 19.78 6.06 -6.10
N ILE A 202 18.84 6.06 -7.06
CA ILE A 202 17.57 6.78 -6.96
C ILE A 202 16.81 6.33 -5.71
N VAL A 203 16.67 5.02 -5.52
CA VAL A 203 15.99 4.42 -4.37
C VAL A 203 16.68 4.79 -3.06
N ALA A 204 18.00 4.66 -2.99
CA ALA A 204 18.77 4.98 -1.79
C ALA A 204 18.65 6.46 -1.40
N ALA A 205 18.73 7.38 -2.36
CA ALA A 205 18.59 8.80 -2.12
C ALA A 205 17.16 9.17 -1.69
N ALA A 206 16.13 8.64 -2.36
CA ALA A 206 14.74 8.89 -2.02
C ALA A 206 14.38 8.39 -0.62
N LEU A 207 14.80 7.17 -0.26
CA LEU A 207 14.61 6.61 1.09
C LEU A 207 15.39 7.43 2.13
N GLY A 208 16.65 7.75 1.85
CA GLY A 208 17.49 8.52 2.75
C GLY A 208 16.88 9.88 3.08
N VAL A 209 16.48 10.65 2.06
CA VAL A 209 15.88 11.97 2.24
C VAL A 209 14.49 11.87 2.88
N GLY A 210 13.65 10.92 2.46
CA GLY A 210 12.30 10.75 3.02
C GLY A 210 12.28 10.36 4.49
N ILE A 211 13.36 9.78 5.01
CA ILE A 211 13.49 9.40 6.43
C ILE A 211 13.97 10.59 7.31
N ILE A 212 14.60 11.62 6.73
CA ILE A 212 15.18 12.76 7.48
C ILE A 212 14.19 13.40 8.46
N PRO A 213 12.94 13.75 8.09
CA PRO A 213 12.01 14.39 9.02
C PRO A 213 11.72 13.57 10.27
N VAL A 214 11.82 12.24 10.16
CA VAL A 214 11.54 11.30 11.25
C VAL A 214 12.75 11.16 12.19
N VAL A 215 13.96 11.14 11.64
CA VAL A 215 15.19 10.88 12.43
C VAL A 215 15.77 12.15 13.04
N SER A 216 15.55 13.30 12.39
CA SER A 216 16.05 14.60 12.83
C SER A 216 14.94 15.65 12.78
N THR A 217 14.09 15.66 13.81
CA THR A 217 13.06 16.68 14.00
C THR A 217 13.73 18.06 14.09
N GLY A 218 13.52 18.93 13.11
CA GLY A 218 14.12 20.27 13.01
C GLY A 218 15.24 20.41 11.97
N PHE A 219 15.54 19.38 11.19
CA PHE A 219 16.52 19.45 10.09
C PHE A 219 16.19 20.59 9.09
N TYR A 220 14.91 20.82 8.83
CA TYR A 220 14.42 21.82 7.89
C TYR A 220 14.05 23.17 8.55
N ASP A 221 14.36 23.39 9.83
CA ASP A 221 13.92 24.61 10.54
C ASP A 221 14.52 25.92 10.01
N ARG A 222 15.65 25.84 9.29
CA ARG A 222 16.27 27.01 8.65
C ARG A 222 15.72 27.32 7.25
N PHE A 223 14.87 26.45 6.71
CA PHE A 223 14.23 26.69 5.43
C PHE A 223 13.04 27.63 5.59
N ASP A 224 12.62 28.22 4.47
CA ASP A 224 11.41 29.03 4.42
C ASP A 224 10.19 28.24 4.96
N PRO A 225 9.30 28.85 5.76
CA PRO A 225 8.15 28.16 6.36
C PRO A 225 7.25 27.44 5.34
N HIS A 226 7.09 27.99 4.13
CA HIS A 226 6.29 27.35 3.09
C HIS A 226 6.98 26.11 2.52
N LEU A 227 8.30 26.14 2.40
CA LEU A 227 9.09 24.99 1.97
C LEU A 227 9.12 23.91 3.05
N ARG A 228 9.23 24.32 4.33
CA ARG A 228 9.26 23.40 5.47
C ARG A 228 8.03 22.50 5.53
N ILE A 229 6.84 23.00 5.21
CA ILE A 229 5.60 22.20 5.20
C ILE A 229 5.72 21.00 4.24
N VAL A 230 6.34 21.20 3.08
CA VAL A 230 6.55 20.12 2.09
C VAL A 230 7.74 19.25 2.50
N LEU A 231 8.81 19.87 3.00
CA LEU A 231 10.06 19.19 3.35
C LEU A 231 9.96 18.32 4.61
N ASP A 232 9.13 18.69 5.58
CA ASP A 232 8.87 17.91 6.79
C ASP A 232 7.99 16.67 6.51
N SER A 233 7.38 16.58 5.32
CA SER A 233 6.67 15.37 4.89
C SER A 233 7.65 14.38 4.27
N GLY A 234 7.96 13.30 4.99
CA GLY A 234 8.86 12.25 4.52
C GLY A 234 8.39 11.57 3.23
N ILE A 235 7.06 11.40 3.08
CA ILE A 235 6.46 10.85 1.86
C ILE A 235 6.64 11.83 0.69
N SER A 236 6.37 13.12 0.92
CA SER A 236 6.47 14.14 -0.12
C SER A 236 7.91 14.31 -0.62
N THR A 237 8.85 14.47 0.31
CA THR A 237 10.28 14.65 -0.02
C THR A 237 10.88 13.43 -0.68
N GLY A 238 10.62 12.22 -0.17
CA GLY A 238 11.09 10.98 -0.78
C GLY A 238 10.57 10.83 -2.21
N CYS A 239 9.28 11.11 -2.44
CA CYS A 239 8.68 11.07 -3.77
C CYS A 239 9.29 12.11 -4.71
N LEU A 240 9.45 13.35 -4.26
CA LEU A 240 10.03 14.43 -5.05
C LEU A 240 11.46 14.09 -5.50
N VAL A 241 12.28 13.56 -4.59
CA VAL A 241 13.65 13.11 -4.89
C VAL A 241 13.63 11.95 -5.88
N ALA A 242 12.78 10.93 -5.67
CA ALA A 242 12.68 9.79 -6.56
C ALA A 242 12.32 10.22 -8.00
N VAL A 243 11.30 11.06 -8.15
CA VAL A 243 10.84 11.56 -9.46
C VAL A 243 11.92 12.43 -10.12
N ALA A 244 12.52 13.36 -9.37
CA ALA A 244 13.54 14.25 -9.90
C ALA A 244 14.78 13.49 -10.40
N LEU A 245 15.28 12.53 -9.62
CA LEU A 245 16.45 11.73 -10.00
C LEU A 245 16.13 10.77 -11.15
N ASN A 246 14.95 10.14 -11.15
CA ASN A 246 14.52 9.29 -12.26
C ASN A 246 14.41 10.08 -13.58
N LEU A 247 13.93 11.33 -13.54
CA LEU A 247 13.89 12.19 -14.73
C LEU A 247 15.30 12.61 -15.16
N ALA A 248 16.17 12.96 -14.20
CA ALA A 248 17.55 13.36 -14.49
C ALA A 248 18.34 12.23 -15.17
N PHE A 249 18.30 11.02 -14.61
CA PHE A 249 19.09 9.89 -15.09
C PHE A 249 18.51 9.24 -16.35
N HIS A 250 17.20 9.02 -16.40
CA HIS A 250 16.61 8.27 -17.52
C HIS A 250 16.05 9.14 -18.65
N HIS A 251 15.75 10.41 -18.40
CA HIS A 251 15.09 11.27 -19.41
C HIS A 251 15.96 12.45 -19.88
N THR A 252 17.00 12.84 -19.13
CA THR A 252 17.81 14.03 -19.43
C THR A 252 19.24 13.70 -19.87
N GLY A 253 19.72 12.46 -19.65
CA GLY A 253 21.07 12.00 -19.97
C GLY A 253 21.15 11.05 -21.17
N ARG A 254 22.20 11.19 -21.99
CA ARG A 254 22.57 10.22 -23.05
C ARG A 254 22.75 8.84 -22.41
N ARG A 255 21.92 7.87 -22.81
CA ARG A 255 22.13 6.44 -22.51
C ARG A 255 23.58 6.06 -22.82
N THR A 256 24.34 5.70 -21.80
CA THR A 256 25.45 4.77 -21.99
C THR A 256 24.80 3.40 -22.11
N PRO A 257 24.94 2.67 -23.23
CA PRO A 257 24.37 1.34 -23.34
C PRO A 257 24.88 0.49 -22.18
N ALA A 258 23.96 -0.11 -21.42
CA ALA A 258 24.32 -1.10 -20.42
C ALA A 258 25.21 -2.15 -21.11
N ALA A 259 26.42 -2.36 -20.58
CA ALA A 259 27.31 -3.39 -21.07
C ALA A 259 26.56 -4.73 -21.02
N ALA A 260 26.54 -5.44 -22.15
CA ALA A 260 25.92 -6.74 -22.23
C ALA A 260 26.44 -7.62 -21.08
N PRO A 261 25.58 -8.38 -20.39
CA PRO A 261 26.03 -9.28 -19.35
C PRO A 261 27.12 -10.19 -19.92
N PRO A 262 28.24 -10.41 -19.18
CA PRO A 262 29.32 -11.26 -19.67
C PRO A 262 28.71 -12.62 -20.01
N ASP A 263 28.95 -13.06 -21.25
CA ASP A 263 28.47 -14.31 -21.80
C ASP A 263 28.52 -15.38 -20.72
N ALA A 264 27.35 -15.86 -20.31
CA ALA A 264 27.26 -17.09 -19.56
C ALA A 264 27.99 -18.13 -20.42
N VAL A 265 29.17 -18.54 -19.97
CA VAL A 265 29.93 -19.64 -20.57
C VAL A 265 29.01 -20.84 -20.55
N VAL A 266 28.31 -21.07 -21.67
CA VAL A 266 27.61 -22.32 -21.95
C VAL A 266 28.73 -23.34 -22.10
N PRO A 267 28.84 -24.35 -21.21
CA PRO A 267 29.81 -25.41 -21.41
C PRO A 267 29.51 -26.05 -22.77
N ASP A 268 30.52 -26.14 -23.62
CA ASP A 268 30.43 -26.69 -24.97
C ASP A 268 29.51 -27.91 -25.00
N ALA A 269 28.35 -27.75 -25.65
CA ALA A 269 27.51 -28.88 -25.99
C ALA A 269 28.31 -29.76 -26.94
N VAL A 270 28.75 -30.91 -26.44
CA VAL A 270 29.42 -31.97 -27.19
C VAL A 270 28.66 -32.22 -28.49
N VAL A 271 29.25 -31.78 -29.60
CA VAL A 271 28.78 -32.09 -30.97
C VAL A 271 29.01 -33.58 -31.19
N PRO A 272 27.97 -34.39 -31.43
CA PRO A 272 28.18 -35.78 -31.82
C PRO A 272 28.78 -35.80 -33.23
N GLY A 273 29.97 -36.38 -33.37
CA GLY A 273 30.66 -36.53 -34.64
C GLY A 273 29.85 -37.35 -35.67
N PRO A 274 30.22 -37.26 -36.97
CA PRO A 274 29.48 -37.88 -38.06
C PRO A 274 29.52 -39.41 -37.92
N ARG A 275 28.33 -40.03 -37.87
CA ARG A 275 28.18 -41.48 -37.88
C ARG A 275 28.62 -42.03 -39.24
N THR A 276 29.81 -42.59 -39.29
CA THR A 276 30.25 -43.52 -40.34
C THR A 276 29.43 -44.80 -40.24
N GLY A 277 28.62 -45.13 -41.25
CA GLY A 277 27.90 -46.40 -41.32
C GLY A 277 28.80 -47.57 -41.71
N PRO A 278 28.30 -48.82 -41.69
CA PRO A 278 28.81 -49.90 -42.53
C PRO A 278 27.93 -50.06 -43.78
N ALA A 279 28.60 -50.15 -44.92
CA ALA A 279 28.01 -50.44 -46.22
C ALA A 279 27.68 -51.94 -46.39
N ALA A 280 26.69 -52.17 -47.26
CA ALA A 280 26.48 -53.35 -48.11
C ALA A 280 25.88 -54.63 -47.52
N ALA A 281 24.63 -54.92 -47.94
CA ALA A 281 24.31 -56.17 -48.63
C ALA A 281 23.13 -55.95 -49.59
N VAL A 282 23.42 -56.12 -50.88
CA VAL A 282 22.50 -56.16 -52.03
C VAL A 282 21.93 -57.57 -52.14
N ALA A 283 20.63 -57.74 -52.42
CA ALA A 283 20.12 -58.83 -53.25
C ALA A 283 18.65 -58.58 -53.65
N GLU A 284 18.42 -58.64 -54.96
CA GLU A 284 17.15 -58.55 -55.67
C GLU A 284 16.26 -59.81 -55.51
N SER A 285 14.95 -59.61 -55.74
CA SER A 285 14.08 -60.41 -56.62
C SER A 285 12.77 -60.94 -56.00
N ARG A 286 11.70 -60.69 -56.80
CA ARG A 286 10.32 -61.16 -56.79
C ARG A 286 9.27 -60.32 -56.08
#